data_AF-A0A017RSJ0-F1
#
_entry.id   AF-A0A017RSJ0-F1
#
_cell.length_a   1.000
_cell.length_b   1.000
_cell.length_c   1.000
_cell.angle_alpha   90.00
_cell.angle_beta   90.00
_cell.angle_gamma   90.00
#
_symmetry.space_group_name_H-M   'P 1'
#
loop_
_entity.id
_entity.type
_entity.pdbx_description
1 polymer ?
#
loop_
_entity_poly.entity_id
_entity_poly.type
_entity_poly.pdbx_seq_one_letter_code
_entity_poly.pdbx_strand_id
1 'polypeptide(L)' 'MQPGKNILIKYVVERYLVYLFDNLYNIDLSDSENLENLMPWSDKIPENMKIKDSK' A
#
# COMPACT_ATOMS: atom_id res chain seq x y z
N MET A 1 -8.53 -23.93 -6.14
CA MET A 1 -7.54 -22.99 -5.55
C MET A 1 -6.23 -23.15 -6.32
N GLN A 2 -5.72 -22.11 -6.97
CA GLN A 2 -4.50 -22.16 -7.82
C GLN A 2 -3.30 -21.60 -7.02
N PRO A 3 -2.20 -22.36 -6.84
CA PRO A 3 -1.08 -21.98 -5.97
C PRO A 3 -0.31 -20.73 -6.40
N GLY A 4 -0.34 -20.36 -7.68
CA GLY A 4 0.36 -19.18 -8.21
C GLY A 4 -0.22 -17.82 -7.78
N LYS A 5 -1.51 -17.74 -7.44
CA LYS A 5 -2.14 -16.48 -7.00
C LYS A 5 -1.66 -16.03 -5.61
N ASN A 6 -1.31 -16.96 -4.72
CA ASN A 6 -0.91 -16.65 -3.34
C ASN A 6 0.47 -15.99 -3.24
N ILE A 7 1.39 -16.30 -4.16
CA ILE A 7 2.75 -15.74 -4.13
C ILE A 7 2.75 -14.28 -4.59
N LEU A 8 1.97 -13.94 -5.62
CA LEU A 8 1.88 -12.57 -6.15
C LEU A 8 1.25 -11.59 -5.15
N ILE A 9 0.22 -12.03 -4.40
CA ILE A 9 -0.44 -11.20 -3.38
C ILE A 9 0.52 -10.90 -2.22
N LYS A 10 1.31 -11.90 -1.79
CA LYS A 10 2.30 -11.73 -0.71
C LYS A 10 3.30 -10.61 -1.00
N TYR A 11 3.80 -10.53 -2.24
CA TYR A 11 4.78 -9.49 -2.62
C TYR A 11 4.18 -8.08 -2.77
N VAL A 12 2.87 -7.93 -2.99
CA VAL A 12 2.25 -6.59 -3.07
C VAL A 12 2.12 -5.99 -1.67
N VAL A 13 1.70 -6.79 -0.68
CA VAL A 13 1.56 -6.34 0.71
C VAL A 13 2.91 -5.93 1.29
N GLU A 14 3.95 -6.75 1.11
CA GLU A 14 5.30 -6.43 1.61
C GLU A 14 5.84 -5.11 1.01
N ARG A 15 5.68 -4.90 -0.30
CA ARG A 15 6.10 -3.66 -0.97
C ARG A 15 5.31 -2.43 -0.51
N TYR A 16 4.01 -2.59 -0.27
CA TYR A 16 3.18 -1.53 0.28
C TYR A 16 3.62 -1.15 1.70
N LEU A 17 3.94 -2.12 2.56
CA LEU A 17 4.41 -1.84 3.92
C LEU A 17 5.75 -1.10 3.93
N VAL A 18 6.69 -1.48 3.06
CA VAL A 18 7.96 -0.73 2.90
C VAL A 18 7.69 0.71 2.47
N TYR A 19 6.87 0.91 1.43
CA TYR A 19 6.45 2.25 1.00
C TYR A 19 5.82 3.06 2.14
N LEU A 20 4.90 2.45 2.89
CA LEU A 20 4.21 3.12 3.98
C LEU A 20 5.21 3.57 5.06
N PHE A 21 6.12 2.70 5.48
CA PHE A 21 7.12 3.06 6.50
C PHE A 21 8.09 4.15 6.02
N ASP A 22 8.55 4.09 4.77
CA ASP A 22 9.44 5.11 4.19
C ASP A 22 8.76 6.50 4.18
N ASN A 23 7.46 6.56 3.90
CA ASN A 23 6.72 7.81 3.84
C ASN A 23 6.22 8.29 5.22
N LEU A 24 5.94 7.39 6.16
CA LEU A 24 5.60 7.74 7.54
C LEU A 24 6.77 8.36 8.30
N TYR A 25 8.01 8.02 7.95
CA TYR A 25 9.20 8.57 8.62
C TYR A 25 9.31 10.10 8.53
N ASN A 26 8.71 10.72 7.51
CA ASN A 26 8.85 12.16 7.23
C ASN A 26 7.52 12.93 7.29
N ILE A 27 6.44 12.35 7.80
CA ILE A 27 5.10 12.95 7.77
C ILE A 27 4.72 13.58 9.11
N ASP A 28 4.02 14.70 9.06
CA ASP A 28 3.28 15.22 10.21
C ASP A 28 2.01 14.38 10.41
N LEU A 29 1.95 13.62 11.50
CA LEU A 29 0.79 12.78 11.83
C LEU A 29 -0.48 13.58 12.17
N SER A 30 -0.38 14.90 12.34
CA SER A 30 -1.54 15.78 12.49
C SER A 30 -2.15 16.20 11.15
N ASP A 31 -1.43 16.00 10.04
CA ASP A 31 -1.91 16.26 8.68
C ASP A 31 -2.70 15.05 8.16
N SER A 32 -4.01 15.09 8.39
CA SER A 32 -4.92 14.03 7.98
C SER A 32 -5.00 13.84 6.46
N GLU A 33 -4.78 14.89 5.66
CA GLU A 33 -4.79 14.77 4.20
C GLU A 33 -3.56 14.00 3.72
N ASN A 34 -2.38 14.32 4.25
CA ASN A 34 -1.16 13.60 3.89
C ASN A 34 -1.21 12.15 4.38
N LEU A 35 -1.81 11.85 5.54
CA LEU A 35 -2.03 10.48 5.98
C LEU A 35 -2.99 9.72 5.06
N GLU A 36 -4.10 10.34 4.66
CA GLU A 36 -5.08 9.74 3.75
C GLU A 36 -4.45 9.41 2.39
N ASN A 37 -3.50 10.23 1.92
CA ASN A 37 -2.76 10.00 0.68
C ASN A 37 -1.85 8.77 0.71
N LEU A 38 -1.53 8.25 1.89
CA LEU A 38 -0.71 7.05 2.07
C LEU A 38 -1.54 5.77 2.23
N MET A 39 -2.86 5.89 2.43
CA MET A 39 -3.73 4.76 2.71
C MET A 39 -4.01 3.92 1.46
N PRO A 40 -4.25 2.60 1.58
CA PRO A 40 -4.27 1.67 0.44
C PRO A 40 -5.41 1.93 -0.56
N TRP A 41 -6.43 2.68 -0.16
CA TRP A 41 -7.54 3.14 -0.99
C TRP A 41 -7.29 4.50 -1.67
N SER A 42 -6.17 5.15 -1.41
CA SER A 42 -5.84 6.44 -1.99
C SER A 42 -5.54 6.32 -3.48
N ASP A 43 -6.09 7.24 -4.27
CA ASP A 43 -5.76 7.38 -5.69
C ASP A 43 -4.32 7.88 -5.92
N LYS A 44 -3.65 8.37 -4.87
CA LYS A 44 -2.26 8.85 -4.95
C LYS A 44 -1.23 7.72 -4.82
N ILE A 45 -1.64 6.49 -4.49
CA ILE A 45 -0.70 5.35 -4.42
C ILE A 45 -0.28 4.90 -5.83
N PRO A 46 1.02 4.63 -6.04
CA PRO A 46 1.51 4.03 -7.29
C PRO A 46 0.81 2.70 -7.61
N GLU A 47 0.44 2.51 -8.88
CA GLU A 47 -0.39 1.37 -9.32
C GLU A 47 0.23 -0.01 -9.02
N ASN A 48 1.56 -0.10 -8.98
CA ASN A 48 2.31 -1.30 -8.62
C ASN A 48 2.34 -1.61 -7.11
N MET A 49 1.90 -0.66 -6.28
CA MET A 49 1.78 -0.76 -4.82
C MET A 49 0.33 -0.90 -4.36
N LYS A 50 -0.65 -0.63 -5.24
CA LYS A 50 -2.06 -0.82 -4.91
C LYS A 50 -2.36 -2.28 -4.60
N ILE A 51 -2.95 -2.50 -3.43
CA ILE A 51 -3.48 -3.81 -3.04
C ILE A 51 -4.78 -4.00 -3.81
N LYS A 52 -4.72 -4.77 -4.89
CA LYS A 52 -5.92 -5.10 -5.67
C LYS A 52 -6.82 -6.00 -4.84
N ASP A 53 -8.05 -5.55 -4.60
CA ASP A 53 -9.08 -6.37 -3.99
C ASP A 53 -9.29 -7.61 -4.88
N SER A 54 -9.01 -8.78 -4.33
CA SER A 54 -9.41 -10.04 -4.95
C SER A 54 -10.90 -10.27 -4.63
N LYS A 55 -11.80 -9.56 -5.32
CA LYS A 55 -13.18 -10.00 -5.44
C LYS A 55 -13.31 -11.14 -6.44
#